data_AF-A0A1H7IHT3-F1
#
_entry.id   AF-A0A1H7IHT3-F1
#
_cell.length_a   1.000
_cell.length_b   1.000
_cell.length_c   1.000
_cell.angle_alpha   90.00
_cell.angle_beta   90.00
_cell.angle_gamma   90.00
#
_symmetry.space_group_name_H-M   'P 1'
#
loop_
_entity.id
_entity.type
_entity.pdbx_description
1 polymer ?
#
loop_
_entity_poly.entity_id
_entity_poly.type
_entity_poly.pdbx_seq_one_letter_code
_entity_poly.pdbx_strand_id
1 'polypeptide(L)'
;MEKEPLTKLTWRGRETVEAVPPLLDRAEQIEIDLPAGYNHSLFRLLHPDAPPAQLEEIDISGGPRLLANLASVKGLEELQGLIAPLDAAHAAVKVSSPPKIVITLPGAKKNTK
;
A
#
# COMPACT_ATOMS: atom_id res chain seq x y z
N MET A 1 -19.79 10.46 -12.64
CA MET A 1 -19.81 10.04 -11.21
C MET A 1 -18.59 10.63 -10.56
N GLU A 2 -18.75 11.31 -9.42
CA GLU A 2 -17.63 11.82 -8.64
C GLU A 2 -16.95 10.64 -7.95
N LYS A 3 -15.62 10.56 -8.03
CA LYS A 3 -14.84 9.53 -7.35
C LYS A 3 -14.77 9.87 -5.86
N GLU A 4 -14.82 8.85 -5.00
CA GLU A 4 -14.55 9.01 -3.58
C GLU A 4 -13.10 9.45 -3.39
N PRO A 5 -12.82 10.58 -2.71
CA PRO A 5 -11.47 11.13 -2.65
C PRO A 5 -10.50 10.20 -1.91
N LEU A 6 -10.99 9.49 -0.89
CA LEU A 6 -10.20 8.57 -0.09
C LEU A 6 -11.08 7.44 0.46
N THR A 7 -10.75 6.20 0.12
CA THR A 7 -11.34 5.01 0.72
C THR A 7 -10.34 4.36 1.67
N LYS A 8 -10.77 4.08 2.91
CA LYS A 8 -9.92 3.43 3.92
C LYS A 8 -10.32 1.98 4.14
N LEU A 9 -9.35 1.09 4.13
CA LEU A 9 -9.50 -0.34 4.40
C LEU A 9 -8.55 -0.74 5.53
N THR A 10 -8.99 -1.70 6.35
CA THR A 10 -8.10 -2.37 7.29
C THR A 10 -7.63 -3.68 6.68
N TRP A 11 -6.35 -3.99 6.79
CA TRP A 11 -5.79 -5.24 6.31
C TRP A 11 -6.36 -6.45 7.06
N ARG A 12 -6.96 -7.36 6.28
CA ARG A 12 -7.53 -8.64 6.72
C ARG A 12 -7.08 -9.78 5.80
N GLY A 13 -5.91 -9.63 5.17
CA GLY A 13 -5.42 -10.60 4.19
C GLY A 13 -6.22 -10.55 2.90
N ARG A 14 -6.61 -11.74 2.42
CA ARG A 14 -7.27 -11.93 1.13
C ARG A 14 -8.58 -11.14 0.97
N GLU A 15 -9.35 -10.96 2.04
CA GLU A 15 -10.59 -10.17 1.99
C GLU A 15 -10.32 -8.72 1.54
N THR A 16 -9.23 -8.12 2.01
CA THR A 16 -8.82 -6.77 1.58
C THR A 16 -8.38 -6.77 0.11
N VAL A 17 -7.70 -7.82 -0.34
CA VAL A 17 -7.25 -7.96 -1.73
C VAL A 17 -8.43 -8.04 -2.69
N GLU A 18 -9.46 -8.79 -2.33
CA GLU A 18 -10.68 -8.93 -3.15
C GLU A 18 -11.53 -7.65 -3.17
N ALA A 19 -11.44 -6.83 -2.12
CA ALA A 19 -12.16 -5.56 -2.02
C ALA A 19 -11.54 -4.41 -2.82
N VAL A 20 -10.24 -4.46 -3.15
CA VAL A 20 -9.53 -3.34 -3.81
C VAL A 20 -9.91 -3.16 -5.29
N PRO A 21 -9.95 -4.19 -6.16
CA PRO A 21 -10.28 -4.04 -7.57
C PRO A 21 -11.55 -3.24 -7.88
N PRO A 22 -12.71 -3.49 -7.24
CA PRO A 22 -13.92 -2.69 -7.52
C PRO A 22 -13.82 -1.23 -7.06
N LEU A 23 -12.85 -0.88 -6.22
CA LEU A 23 -12.61 0.49 -5.76
C LEU A 23 -11.71 1.27 -6.72
N LEU A 24 -10.95 0.61 -7.61
CA LEU A 24 -10.03 1.28 -8.53
C LEU A 24 -10.73 2.23 -9.51
N ASP A 25 -11.99 1.95 -9.85
CA ASP A 25 -12.79 2.83 -10.71
C ASP A 25 -13.53 3.93 -9.93
N ARG A 26 -13.65 3.77 -8.61
CA ARG A 26 -14.53 4.59 -7.75
C ARG A 26 -13.79 5.53 -6.83
N ALA A 27 -12.57 5.19 -6.43
CA ALA A 27 -11.75 5.98 -5.54
C ALA A 27 -10.70 6.80 -6.32
N GLU A 28 -10.26 7.92 -5.76
CA GLU A 28 -9.04 8.61 -6.18
C GLU A 28 -7.82 8.02 -5.44
N GLN A 29 -8.02 7.66 -4.17
CA GLN A 29 -6.99 7.09 -3.31
C GLN A 29 -7.59 5.99 -2.42
N ILE A 30 -6.83 4.93 -2.20
CA ILE A 30 -7.17 3.84 -1.29
C ILE A 30 -6.05 3.73 -0.25
N GLU A 31 -6.38 3.87 1.03
CA GLU A 31 -5.48 3.60 2.15
C GLU A 31 -5.80 2.22 2.74
N ILE A 32 -4.77 1.39 2.89
CA ILE A 32 -4.85 0.10 3.58
C ILE A 32 -4.01 0.22 4.85
N ASP A 33 -4.67 0.30 5.99
CA ASP A 33 -4.03 0.29 7.31
C ASP A 33 -3.59 -1.14 7.65
N LEU A 34 -2.30 -1.32 7.90
CA LEU A 34 -1.75 -2.59 8.36
C LEU A 34 -1.70 -2.61 9.90
N PRO A 35 -1.84 -3.80 10.52
CA PRO A 35 -1.57 -3.94 11.94
C PRO A 35 -0.18 -3.42 12.34
N ALA A 36 -0.08 -2.76 13.49
CA ALA A 36 1.16 -2.15 13.98
C ALA A 36 2.37 -3.12 14.02
N GLY A 37 2.10 -4.41 14.24
CA GLY A 37 3.13 -5.47 14.25
C GLY A 37 3.89 -5.65 12.94
N TYR A 38 3.39 -5.09 11.82
CA TYR A 38 4.10 -5.15 10.54
C TYR A 38 5.19 -4.08 10.38
N ASN A 39 5.21 -3.02 11.19
CA ASN A 39 6.15 -1.90 11.00
C ASN A 39 7.61 -2.36 11.01
N HIS A 40 8.01 -3.14 12.03
CA HIS A 40 9.36 -3.66 12.15
C HIS A 40 9.76 -4.53 10.95
N SER A 41 8.92 -5.50 10.58
CA SER A 41 9.17 -6.42 9.48
C SER A 41 9.30 -5.69 8.13
N LEU A 42 8.43 -4.70 7.89
CA LEU A 42 8.48 -3.87 6.69
C LEU A 42 9.71 -2.97 6.68
N PHE A 43 10.07 -2.38 7.82
CA PHE A 43 11.23 -1.52 7.95
C PHE A 43 12.52 -2.30 7.67
N ARG A 44 12.70 -3.48 8.27
CA ARG A 44 13.87 -4.35 8.03
C ARG A 44 13.96 -4.85 6.59
N LEU A 45 12.81 -5.11 5.95
CA LEU A 45 12.76 -5.51 4.55
C LEU A 45 13.18 -4.37 3.61
N LEU A 46 12.67 -3.16 3.86
CA LEU A 46 12.86 -2.00 2.99
C LEU A 46 14.17 -1.26 3.25
N HIS A 47 14.75 -1.41 4.44
CA HIS A 47 16.02 -0.84 4.85
C HIS A 47 16.94 -1.94 5.43
N PRO A 48 17.44 -2.87 4.61
CA PRO A 48 18.23 -4.01 5.09
C PRO A 48 19.53 -3.57 5.80
N ASP A 49 20.12 -2.46 5.36
CA ASP A 49 21.35 -1.89 5.89
C ASP A 49 21.14 -0.89 7.03
N ALA A 50 19.89 -0.70 7.49
CA ALA A 50 19.60 0.23 8.58
C ALA A 50 20.28 -0.21 9.89
N PRO A 51 20.96 0.71 10.61
CA PRO A 51 21.52 0.44 11.92
C PRO A 51 20.44 0.02 12.93
N PRO A 52 20.77 -0.82 13.94
CA PRO A 52 19.81 -1.26 14.96
C PRO A 52 19.15 -0.16 15.79
N ALA A 53 19.75 1.03 15.85
CA ALA A 53 19.23 2.18 16.60
C ALA A 53 18.41 3.16 15.72
N GLN A 54 18.24 2.86 14.44
CA GLN A 54 17.46 3.72 13.54
C GLN A 54 15.97 3.61 13.90
N LEU A 55 15.29 4.76 13.92
CA LEU A 55 13.85 4.81 14.09
C LEU A 55 13.18 4.10 12.90
N GLU A 56 12.18 3.27 13.18
CA GLU A 56 11.48 2.47 12.17
C GLU A 56 10.49 3.31 11.34
N GLU A 57 11.00 4.35 10.68
CA GLU A 57 10.24 5.20 9.77
C GLU A 57 10.35 4.64 8.36
N ILE A 58 9.18 4.46 7.74
CA ILE A 58 9.05 4.08 6.35
C ILE A 58 8.39 5.26 5.63
N ASP A 59 8.97 5.68 4.51
CA ASP A 59 8.35 6.58 3.55
C ASP A 59 8.88 6.27 2.15
N ILE A 60 8.32 5.24 1.51
CA ILE A 60 8.79 4.75 0.21
C ILE A 60 7.63 4.76 -0.79
N SER A 61 7.88 5.31 -1.98
CA SER A 61 6.92 5.35 -3.07
C SER A 61 7.46 4.57 -4.27
N GLY A 62 6.57 3.95 -5.03
CA GLY A 62 6.89 3.19 -6.22
C GLY A 62 5.65 2.80 -7.01
N GLY A 63 5.81 1.86 -7.93
CA GLY A 63 4.70 1.24 -8.65
C GLY A 63 4.14 0.01 -7.93
N PRO A 64 3.17 -0.69 -8.55
CA PRO A 64 2.57 -1.92 -8.01
C PRO A 64 3.60 -2.99 -7.65
N ARG A 65 4.76 -2.99 -8.30
CA ARG A 65 5.86 -3.91 -8.02
C ARG A 65 6.40 -3.81 -6.59
N LEU A 66 6.21 -2.67 -5.89
CA LEU A 66 6.56 -2.53 -4.48
C LEU A 66 5.84 -3.58 -3.62
N LEU A 67 4.60 -3.95 -3.97
CA LEU A 67 3.83 -4.97 -3.26
C LEU A 67 4.44 -6.37 -3.37
N ALA A 68 5.19 -6.66 -4.45
CA ALA A 68 5.89 -7.94 -4.59
C ALA A 68 6.97 -8.10 -3.53
N ASN A 69 7.64 -7.02 -3.16
CA ASN A 69 8.61 -7.03 -2.06
C ASN A 69 7.89 -7.26 -0.74
N LEU A 70 6.80 -6.51 -0.47
CA LEU A 70 6.07 -6.64 0.78
C LEU A 70 5.47 -8.03 1.00
N ALA A 71 5.09 -8.71 -0.09
CA ALA A 71 4.55 -10.05 -0.06
C ALA A 71 5.55 -11.13 0.41
N SER A 72 6.83 -10.80 0.59
CA SER A 72 7.78 -11.69 1.27
C SER A 72 7.64 -11.68 2.80
N VAL A 73 6.87 -10.75 3.37
CA VAL A 73 6.57 -10.70 4.80
C VAL A 73 5.41 -11.63 5.11
N LYS A 74 5.60 -12.49 6.13
CA LYS A 74 4.56 -13.41 6.59
C LYS A 74 3.28 -12.67 6.97
N GLY A 75 2.14 -13.06 6.38
CA GLY A 75 0.83 -12.44 6.57
C GLY A 75 0.48 -11.34 5.55
N LEU A 76 1.39 -11.03 4.62
CA LEU A 76 1.20 -10.08 3.52
C LEU A 76 1.30 -10.73 2.13
N GLU A 77 1.39 -12.06 2.06
CA GLU A 77 1.61 -12.82 0.82
C GLU A 77 0.56 -12.52 -0.25
N GLU A 78 -0.69 -12.35 0.19
CA GLU A 78 -1.84 -12.07 -0.66
C GLU A 78 -1.73 -10.74 -1.42
N LEU A 79 -0.85 -9.81 -0.99
CA LEU A 79 -0.61 -8.55 -1.71
C LEU A 79 -0.16 -8.77 -3.16
N GLN A 80 0.40 -9.93 -3.50
CA GLN A 80 0.71 -10.27 -4.90
C GLN A 80 -0.52 -10.21 -5.81
N GLY A 81 -1.70 -10.55 -5.28
CA GLY A 81 -2.96 -10.50 -6.03
C GLY A 81 -3.36 -9.10 -6.47
N LEU A 82 -2.81 -8.05 -5.84
CA LEU A 82 -3.05 -6.66 -6.21
C LEU A 82 -2.14 -6.14 -7.32
N ILE A 83 -1.03 -6.81 -7.63
CA ILE A 83 -0.04 -6.28 -8.58
C ILE A 83 -0.67 -6.07 -9.96
N ALA A 84 -1.27 -7.12 -10.53
CA ALA A 84 -1.88 -7.05 -11.86
C ALA A 84 -3.03 -6.02 -11.99
N PRO A 85 -4.04 -5.98 -11.09
CA PRO A 85 -5.10 -4.98 -11.20
C PRO A 85 -4.59 -3.55 -10.99
N LEU A 86 -3.61 -3.33 -10.11
CA LEU A 86 -3.01 -2.01 -9.92
C LEU A 86 -2.15 -1.56 -11.10
N ASP A 87 -1.45 -2.49 -11.74
CA ASP A 87 -0.67 -2.23 -12.96
C ASP A 87 -1.58 -1.82 -14.13
N ALA A 88 -2.67 -2.58 -14.34
CA ALA A 88 -3.70 -2.25 -15.32
C ALA A 88 -4.36 -0.88 -15.06
N ALA A 89 -4.49 -0.48 -13.80
CA ALA A 89 -5.00 0.83 -13.40
C ALA A 89 -3.93 1.94 -13.40
N HIS A 90 -2.68 1.64 -13.77
CA HIS A 90 -1.53 2.55 -13.69
C HIS A 90 -1.40 3.25 -12.32
N ALA A 91 -1.70 2.52 -11.24
CA ALA A 91 -1.71 3.07 -9.89
C ALA A 91 -0.30 3.25 -9.33
N ALA A 92 -0.10 4.32 -8.57
CA ALA A 92 1.09 4.51 -7.74
C ALA A 92 0.87 3.89 -6.35
N VAL A 93 1.92 3.31 -5.76
CA VAL A 93 1.88 2.71 -4.43
C VAL A 93 2.88 3.40 -3.53
N LYS A 94 2.46 3.77 -2.33
CA LYS A 94 3.31 4.30 -1.27
C LYS A 94 3.15 3.44 -0.01
N VAL A 95 4.25 3.22 0.70
CA VAL A 95 4.27 2.56 2.00
C VAL A 95 4.82 3.57 3.00
N SER A 96 4.15 3.74 4.12
CA SER A 96 4.58 4.68 5.16
C SER A 96 4.35 4.17 6.57
N SER A 97 5.01 4.78 7.55
CA SER A 97 4.75 4.59 8.98
C SER A 97 3.76 5.63 9.54
N PRO A 98 2.88 5.30 10.52
CA PRO A 98 2.50 3.94 10.97
C PRO A 98 2.10 3.04 9.79
N PRO A 99 2.29 1.71 9.89
CA PRO A 99 2.39 0.85 8.71
C PRO A 99 1.11 0.88 7.89
N LYS A 100 1.19 1.47 6.72
CA LYS A 100 0.07 1.59 5.78
C LYS A 100 0.53 1.56 4.33
N ILE A 101 -0.35 1.13 3.46
CA ILE A 101 -0.17 1.13 2.01
C ILE A 101 -1.16 2.14 1.42
N VAL A 102 -0.68 3.10 0.66
CA VAL A 102 -1.48 4.10 -0.04
C VAL A 102 -1.41 3.84 -1.53
N ILE A 103 -2.56 3.57 -2.14
CA ILE A 103 -2.71 3.37 -3.57
C ILE A 103 -3.33 4.64 -4.15
N THR A 104 -2.65 5.27 -5.11
CA THR A 104 -3.12 6.51 -5.74
C THR A 104 -3.36 6.25 -7.22
N LEU A 105 -4.57 6.57 -7.69
CA LEU A 105 -4.98 6.31 -9.06
C LEU A 105 -4.66 7.49 -9.97
N PRO A 106 -4.37 7.26 -11.27
CA PRO A 106 -4.16 8.33 -12.22
C PRO A 106 -5.42 9.19 -12.35
N GLY A 107 -5.26 10.51 -12.27
CA GLY A 107 -6.37 11.45 -12.28
C GLY A 107 -6.92 11.83 -10.90
N ALA A 108 -6.42 11.24 -9.81
CA ALA A 108 -6.64 11.77 -8.47
C ALA A 108 -6.19 13.22 -8.42
N LYS A 109 -7.09 14.15 -8.03
CA LYS A 109 -6.70 15.54 -7.86
C LYS A 109 -5.64 15.61 -6.77
N LYS A 110 -4.40 15.95 -7.16
CA LYS A 110 -3.35 16.29 -6.20
C LYS A 110 -3.84 17.51 -5.42
N ASN A 111 -4.31 17.31 -4.18
CA ASN A 111 -4.50 18.41 -3.25
C ASN A 111 -3.11 18.94 -2.87
N THR A 112 -2.54 19.78 -3.74
CA THR A 112 -1.49 20.71 -3.37
C THR A 112 -2.09 21.68 -2.37
N LYS A 113 -1.72 21.52 -1.09
CA LYS A 113 -1.88 22.57 -0.08
C LYS A 113 -0.53 23.23 0.14
#